data_AF-A0A402CQ46-F1
#
_entry.id   AF-A0A402CQ46-F1
#
_cell.length_a   1.000
_cell.length_b   1.000
_cell.length_c   1.000
_cell.angle_alpha   90.00
_cell.angle_beta   90.00
_cell.angle_gamma   90.00
#
_symmetry.space_group_name_H-M   'P 1'
#
loop_
_entity.id
_entity.type
_entity.pdbx_description
1 polymer ?
#
loop_
_entity_poly.entity_id
_entity_poly.type
_entity_poly.pdbx_seq_one_letter_code
_entity_poly.pdbx_strand_id
1 'polypeptide(L)'
;MYNCRIELLWETHRKTMANSRDDAPRSKQKQIRIPGVKPADPKDRAAQVAQALRDLERIGAAFSVTDVCDRTGISRATIYRHKELRDLIGARGDAPRKVDAAVHEKLESRHHTMKAKARDLRRQLAETETSWEVMRERALQAERRLGHAEQRIEELSQQLARATQTNGSSHALDQVARELGAETVRRAKRQLARALHPDLFAKDAAAAALATEILKALNAL
;
A
#
# COMPACT_ATOMS: atom_id res chain seq x y z
N MET A 1 15.28 -20.32 -4.69
CA MET A 1 15.30 -19.88 -3.27
C MET A 1 14.88 -18.41 -3.10
N TYR A 2 13.76 -17.97 -3.71
CA TYR A 2 13.24 -16.60 -3.52
C TYR A 2 11.92 -16.55 -2.73
N ASN A 3 11.27 -17.71 -2.51
CA ASN A 3 10.00 -17.78 -1.78
C ASN A 3 10.15 -17.61 -0.26
N CYS A 4 11.30 -17.98 0.34
CA CYS A 4 11.51 -17.79 1.79
C CYS A 4 11.62 -16.32 2.20
N ARG A 5 11.98 -15.40 1.29
CA ARG A 5 12.18 -13.99 1.65
C ARG A 5 10.87 -13.19 1.68
N ILE A 6 9.85 -13.64 0.94
CA ILE A 6 8.52 -12.98 0.92
C ILE A 6 7.72 -13.35 2.17
N GLU A 7 7.82 -14.60 2.66
CA GLU A 7 7.14 -15.01 3.90
C GLU A 7 7.69 -14.27 5.13
N LEU A 8 9.01 -14.05 5.21
CA LEU A 8 9.65 -13.26 6.28
C LEU A 8 9.20 -11.79 6.29
N LEU A 9 8.95 -11.19 5.12
CA LEU A 9 8.43 -9.82 5.02
C LEU A 9 6.95 -9.74 5.41
N TRP A 10 6.15 -10.76 5.09
CA TRP A 10 4.76 -10.83 5.52
C TRP A 10 4.61 -11.05 7.04
N GLU A 11 5.44 -11.89 7.66
CA GLU A 11 5.42 -12.10 9.12
C GLU A 11 5.85 -10.86 9.91
N THR A 12 6.84 -10.13 9.42
CA THR A 12 7.29 -8.88 10.07
C THR A 12 6.22 -7.78 9.97
N HIS A 13 5.52 -7.67 8.83
CA HIS A 13 4.39 -6.75 8.70
C HIS A 13 3.17 -7.14 9.55
N ARG A 14 2.91 -8.46 9.70
CA ARG A 14 1.82 -8.97 10.55
C ARG A 14 2.10 -8.74 12.03
N LYS A 15 3.35 -8.91 12.48
CA LYS A 15 3.77 -8.62 13.87
C LYS A 15 3.72 -7.12 14.20
N THR A 16 4.08 -6.25 13.25
CA THR A 16 3.99 -4.79 13.45
C THR A 16 2.54 -4.29 13.48
N MET A 17 1.64 -4.86 12.65
CA MET A 17 0.20 -4.56 12.69
C MET A 17 -0.51 -5.14 13.93
N ALA A 18 -0.03 -6.26 14.49
CA ALA A 18 -0.56 -6.82 15.72
C ALA A 18 -0.20 -5.94 16.94
N ASN A 19 1.01 -5.40 16.98
CA ASN A 19 1.45 -4.53 18.08
C ASN A 19 0.87 -3.11 18.05
N SER A 20 0.41 -2.61 16.89
CA SER A 20 -0.15 -1.25 16.79
C SER A 20 -1.62 -1.13 17.24
N ARG A 21 -2.30 -2.26 17.50
CA ARG A 21 -3.70 -2.26 17.99
C ARG A 21 -3.82 -2.00 19.49
N ASP A 22 -2.73 -2.14 20.25
CA ASP A 22 -2.73 -1.91 21.71
C ASP A 22 -2.33 -0.49 22.14
N ASP A 23 -1.88 0.34 21.19
CA ASP A 23 -1.52 1.75 21.42
C ASP A 23 -2.67 2.72 21.09
N ALA A 24 -3.91 2.24 21.05
CA ALA A 24 -5.03 3.16 21.23
C ALA A 24 -4.87 3.77 22.64
N PRO A 25 -4.82 5.11 22.80
CA PRO A 25 -4.66 5.72 24.12
C PRO A 25 -5.82 5.23 24.97
N ARG A 26 -5.54 4.31 25.91
CA ARG A 26 -6.51 3.78 26.86
C ARG A 26 -7.22 5.00 27.41
N SER A 27 -8.49 5.14 27.02
CA SER A 27 -9.35 6.26 27.43
C SER A 27 -9.13 6.41 28.92
N LYS A 28 -8.55 7.54 29.34
CA LYS A 28 -8.14 7.82 30.73
C LYS A 28 -9.21 7.23 31.64
N GLN A 29 -8.91 6.07 32.25
CA GLN A 29 -9.84 5.42 33.16
C GLN A 29 -10.18 6.49 34.18
N LYS A 30 -11.47 6.86 34.22
CA LYS A 30 -12.01 7.90 35.10
C LYS A 30 -11.37 7.67 36.47
N GLN A 31 -10.48 8.57 36.86
CA GLN A 31 -9.86 8.54 38.18
C GLN A 31 -10.99 8.43 39.18
N ILE A 32 -11.10 7.24 39.78
CA ILE A 32 -12.03 6.96 40.86
C ILE A 32 -11.65 7.96 41.94
N ARG A 33 -12.64 8.78 42.31
CA ARG A 33 -12.53 9.93 43.20
C ARG A 33 -11.54 9.68 44.32
N ILE A 34 -10.43 10.42 44.32
CA ILE A 34 -9.49 10.47 45.44
C ILE A 34 -10.29 10.98 46.65
N PRO A 35 -10.51 10.14 47.69
CA PRO A 35 -11.25 10.56 48.87
C PRO A 35 -10.41 11.59 49.63
N GLY A 36 -10.92 12.81 49.77
CA GLY A 36 -10.29 13.87 50.57
C GLY A 36 -10.14 15.23 49.90
N VAL A 37 -10.33 15.33 48.57
CA VAL A 37 -10.37 16.65 47.92
C VAL A 37 -11.71 17.30 48.27
N LYS A 38 -11.67 18.36 49.08
CA LYS A 38 -12.85 19.16 49.40
C LYS A 38 -13.54 19.55 48.09
N PRO A 39 -14.87 19.42 47.97
CA PRO A 39 -15.58 19.87 46.79
C PRO A 39 -15.24 21.34 46.56
N ALA A 40 -14.62 21.65 45.43
CA ALA A 40 -14.20 23.01 45.09
C ALA A 40 -15.34 23.98 45.34
N ASP A 41 -15.04 25.12 45.96
CA ASP A 41 -16.04 26.11 46.35
C ASP A 41 -16.85 26.55 45.12
N PRO A 42 -18.16 26.83 45.28
CA PRO A 42 -19.03 27.17 44.16
C PRO A 42 -18.52 28.40 43.38
N LYS A 43 -17.88 29.35 44.05
CA LYS A 43 -17.26 30.54 43.44
C LYS A 43 -16.07 30.17 42.55
N ASP A 44 -15.23 29.24 42.98
CA ASP A 44 -14.07 28.78 42.21
C ASP A 44 -14.52 28.07 40.92
N ARG A 45 -15.60 27.29 41.00
CA ARG A 45 -16.20 26.66 39.82
C ARG A 45 -16.72 27.68 38.81
N ALA A 46 -17.38 28.73 39.27
CA ALA A 46 -17.85 29.79 38.40
C ALA A 46 -16.69 30.51 37.69
N ALA A 47 -15.60 30.78 38.40
CA ALA A 47 -14.39 31.37 37.81
C ALA A 47 -13.73 30.44 36.77
N GLN A 48 -13.65 29.14 37.05
CA GLN A 48 -13.14 28.13 36.11
C GLN A 48 -13.99 28.05 34.84
N VAL A 49 -15.32 28.01 34.98
CA VAL A 49 -16.24 28.01 33.84
C VAL A 49 -16.10 29.31 33.05
N ALA A 50 -16.04 30.48 33.69
CA ALA A 50 -15.86 31.75 33.01
C ALA A 50 -14.53 31.82 32.24
N GLN A 51 -13.45 31.26 32.79
CA GLN A 51 -12.17 31.16 32.08
C GLN A 51 -12.27 30.24 30.87
N ALA A 52 -12.83 29.04 31.04
CA ALA A 52 -13.00 28.09 29.94
C ALA A 52 -13.85 28.67 28.80
N LEU A 53 -14.89 29.43 29.13
CA LEU A 53 -15.71 30.14 28.14
C LEU A 53 -14.88 31.18 27.37
N ARG A 54 -14.07 32.01 28.05
CA ARG A 54 -13.17 32.96 27.37
C ARG A 54 -12.17 32.26 26.44
N ASP A 55 -11.63 31.12 26.88
CA ASP A 55 -10.67 30.37 26.06
C ASP A 55 -11.33 29.72 24.84
N LEU A 56 -12.58 29.27 24.96
CA LEU A 56 -13.36 28.73 23.85
C LEU A 56 -13.82 29.84 22.89
N GLU A 57 -14.21 31.01 23.41
CA GLU A 57 -14.50 32.21 22.61
C GLU A 57 -13.29 32.66 21.79
N ARG A 58 -12.09 32.63 22.37
CA ARG A 58 -10.84 32.99 21.67
C ARG A 58 -10.56 32.09 20.46
N ILE A 59 -10.99 30.83 20.50
CA ILE A 59 -10.85 29.88 19.39
C ILE A 59 -11.84 30.19 18.27
N GLY A 60 -12.92 30.92 18.57
CA GLY A 60 -13.96 31.29 17.61
C GLY A 60 -14.84 30.12 17.17
N ALA A 61 -14.67 28.94 17.78
CA ALA A 61 -15.50 27.77 17.53
C ALA A 61 -16.76 27.82 18.41
N ALA A 62 -17.87 27.28 17.89
CA ALA A 62 -19.02 27.00 18.72
C ALA A 62 -18.62 25.96 19.77
N PHE A 63 -19.03 26.18 21.02
CA PHE A 63 -18.75 25.28 22.12
C PHE A 63 -20.06 24.86 22.77
N SER A 64 -20.11 23.60 23.14
CA SER A 64 -21.22 22.97 23.86
C SER A 64 -20.94 22.94 25.37
N VAL A 65 -21.96 22.61 26.16
CA VAL A 65 -21.78 22.31 27.60
C VAL A 65 -20.74 21.21 27.81
N THR A 66 -20.62 20.26 26.87
CA THR A 66 -19.63 19.18 26.94
C THR A 66 -18.21 19.71 26.83
N ASP A 67 -17.93 20.63 25.91
CA ASP A 67 -16.60 21.22 25.74
C ASP A 67 -16.16 22.00 26.99
N VAL A 68 -17.12 22.68 27.64
CA VAL A 68 -16.89 23.37 28.92
C VAL A 68 -16.61 22.37 30.03
N CYS A 69 -17.32 21.23 30.08
CA CYS A 69 -17.06 20.16 31.05
C CYS A 69 -15.65 19.57 30.86
N ASP A 70 -15.26 19.30 29.62
CA ASP A 70 -13.98 18.67 29.29
C ASP A 70 -12.79 19.58 29.65
N ARG A 71 -12.94 20.90 29.50
CA ARG A 71 -11.90 21.86 29.90
C ARG A 71 -11.81 22.11 31.39
N THR A 72 -12.95 22.20 32.07
CA THR A 72 -12.99 22.52 33.50
C THR A 72 -12.86 21.30 34.41
N GLY A 73 -13.10 20.10 33.88
CA GLY A 73 -13.22 18.89 34.68
C GLY A 73 -14.51 18.83 35.53
N ILE A 74 -15.39 19.82 35.39
CA ILE A 74 -16.67 19.86 36.12
C ILE A 74 -17.65 18.96 35.41
N SER A 75 -18.32 18.07 36.16
CA SER A 75 -19.30 17.17 35.58
C SER A 75 -20.51 17.93 35.04
N ARG A 76 -21.06 17.46 33.92
CA ARG A 76 -22.28 18.02 33.31
C ARG A 76 -23.47 18.07 34.28
N ALA A 77 -23.59 17.06 35.16
CA ALA A 77 -24.62 17.03 36.21
C ALA A 77 -24.45 18.19 37.21
N THR A 78 -23.21 18.53 37.57
CA THR A 78 -22.90 19.69 38.43
C THR A 78 -23.32 20.99 37.75
N ILE A 79 -22.98 21.18 36.48
CA ILE A 79 -23.36 22.38 35.72
C ILE A 79 -24.89 22.57 35.70
N TYR A 80 -25.65 21.52 35.43
CA TYR A 80 -27.11 21.64 35.45
C TYR A 80 -27.68 21.84 36.86
N ARG A 81 -27.08 21.28 37.91
CA ARG A 81 -27.58 21.48 39.29
C ARG A 81 -27.43 22.92 39.77
N HIS A 82 -26.43 23.66 39.29
CA HIS A 82 -26.20 25.05 39.69
C HIS A 82 -26.73 26.02 38.63
N LYS A 83 -27.82 26.72 38.97
CA LYS A 83 -28.47 27.70 38.08
C LYS A 83 -27.47 28.74 37.54
N GLU A 84 -26.61 29.27 38.39
CA GLU A 84 -25.61 30.28 37.99
C GLU A 84 -24.66 29.80 36.88
N LEU A 85 -24.19 28.55 36.96
CA LEU A 85 -23.32 27.98 35.92
C LEU A 85 -24.08 27.75 34.61
N ARG A 86 -25.35 27.32 34.73
CA ARG A 86 -26.22 27.12 33.58
C ARG A 86 -26.52 28.44 32.87
N ASP A 87 -26.84 29.50 33.62
CA ASP A 87 -27.15 30.82 33.09
C ASP A 87 -25.91 31.44 32.43
N LEU A 88 -24.72 31.26 33.04
CA LEU A 88 -23.46 31.73 32.51
C LEU A 88 -23.08 31.07 31.17
N ILE A 89 -23.36 29.77 31.03
CA ILE A 89 -23.16 29.06 29.75
C ILE A 89 -24.28 29.40 28.76
N GLY A 90 -25.54 29.43 29.21
CA GLY A 90 -26.71 29.70 28.36
C GLY A 90 -26.70 31.09 27.74
N ALA A 91 -26.23 32.10 28.48
CA ALA A 91 -26.07 33.46 27.98
C ALA A 91 -25.08 33.59 26.80
N ARG A 92 -24.18 32.60 26.63
CA ARG A 92 -23.10 32.63 25.63
C ARG A 92 -23.18 31.50 24.60
N GLY A 93 -23.77 30.37 24.95
CA GLY A 93 -23.63 29.10 24.24
C GLY A 93 -24.86 28.62 23.46
N ASP A 94 -26.07 29.07 23.76
CA ASP A 94 -27.29 28.35 23.31
C ASP A 94 -28.33 29.21 22.55
N ALA A 95 -27.92 30.40 22.07
CA ALA A 95 -28.76 31.12 21.12
C ALA A 95 -28.70 30.42 19.75
N PRO A 96 -29.84 30.13 19.08
CA PRO A 96 -29.85 29.61 17.72
C PRO A 96 -29.13 30.62 16.82
N ARG A 97 -27.93 30.25 16.36
CA ARG A 97 -27.14 31.15 15.52
C ARG A 97 -27.74 31.19 14.13
N LYS A 98 -27.80 32.39 13.56
CA LYS A 98 -27.93 32.55 12.11
C LYS A 98 -26.68 31.93 11.49
N VAL A 99 -26.82 30.76 10.89
CA VAL A 99 -25.77 30.18 10.06
C VAL A 99 -25.60 31.12 8.87
N ASP A 100 -24.38 31.60 8.65
CA ASP A 100 -24.08 32.38 7.46
C ASP A 100 -24.27 31.47 6.23
N ALA A 101 -25.28 31.78 5.42
CA ALA A 101 -25.64 31.00 4.24
C ALA A 101 -24.47 30.87 3.27
N ALA A 102 -23.63 31.91 3.14
CA ALA A 102 -22.46 31.89 2.25
C ALA A 102 -21.39 30.92 2.74
N VAL A 103 -21.18 30.84 4.06
CA VAL A 103 -20.24 29.87 4.66
C VAL A 103 -20.78 28.44 4.50
N HIS A 104 -22.08 28.25 4.68
CA HIS A 104 -22.72 26.95 4.50
C HIS A 104 -22.57 26.44 3.07
N GLU A 105 -22.93 27.26 2.07
CA GLU A 105 -22.79 26.92 0.65
C GLU A 105 -21.33 26.61 0.27
N LYS A 106 -20.37 27.34 0.83
CA LYS A 106 -18.94 27.07 0.65
C LYS A 106 -18.51 25.73 1.27
N LEU A 107 -19.08 25.37 2.42
CA LEU A 107 -18.81 24.08 3.05
C LEU A 107 -19.46 22.93 2.27
N GLU A 108 -20.68 23.11 1.78
CA GLU A 108 -21.37 22.12 0.95
C GLU A 108 -20.64 21.89 -0.37
N SER A 109 -20.24 22.95 -1.08
CA SER A 109 -19.45 22.82 -2.32
C SER A 109 -18.11 22.12 -2.08
N ARG A 110 -17.42 22.42 -0.97
CA ARG A 110 -16.20 21.69 -0.56
C ARG A 110 -16.50 20.23 -0.24
N HIS A 111 -17.58 19.94 0.46
CA HIS A 111 -18.00 18.58 0.78
C HIS A 111 -18.28 17.77 -0.50
N HIS A 112 -19.01 18.35 -1.45
CA HIS A 112 -19.26 17.73 -2.76
C HIS A 112 -17.97 17.50 -3.54
N THR A 113 -17.06 18.47 -3.55
CA THR A 113 -15.75 18.34 -4.21
C THR A 113 -14.92 17.21 -3.58
N MET A 114 -14.84 17.15 -2.25
CA MET A 114 -14.15 16.07 -1.56
C MET A 114 -14.79 14.71 -1.81
N LYS A 115 -16.12 14.65 -1.84
CA LYS A 115 -16.87 13.42 -2.13
C LYS A 115 -16.63 12.93 -3.56
N ALA A 116 -16.55 13.85 -4.54
CA ALA A 116 -16.18 13.53 -5.90
C ALA A 116 -14.75 12.98 -5.98
N LYS A 117 -13.76 13.69 -5.40
CA LYS A 117 -12.37 13.23 -5.33
C LYS A 117 -12.23 11.84 -4.68
N ALA A 118 -12.97 11.59 -3.59
CA ALA A 118 -12.96 10.29 -2.92
C ALA A 118 -13.53 9.17 -3.81
N ARG A 119 -14.53 9.46 -4.65
CA ARG A 119 -15.05 8.49 -5.63
C ARG A 119 -14.04 8.22 -6.74
N ASP A 120 -13.36 9.25 -7.24
CA ASP A 120 -12.36 9.10 -8.30
C ASP A 120 -11.16 8.29 -7.82
N LEU A 121 -10.65 8.57 -6.61
CA LEU A 121 -9.57 7.78 -6.01
C LEU A 121 -9.96 6.31 -5.82
N ARG A 122 -11.22 6.02 -5.44
CA ARG A 122 -11.70 4.64 -5.34
C ARG A 122 -11.74 3.93 -6.71
N ARG A 123 -12.12 4.64 -7.77
CA ARG A 123 -12.08 4.10 -9.14
C ARG A 123 -10.65 3.79 -9.58
N GLN A 124 -9.73 4.73 -9.34
CA GLN A 124 -8.31 4.53 -9.65
C GLN A 124 -7.72 3.34 -8.90
N LEU A 125 -8.06 3.17 -7.61
CA LEU A 125 -7.64 1.99 -6.85
C LEU A 125 -8.16 0.69 -7.49
N ALA A 126 -9.45 0.63 -7.83
CA ALA A 126 -10.03 -0.54 -8.50
C ALA A 126 -9.38 -0.84 -9.87
N GLU A 127 -9.07 0.19 -10.66
CA GLU A 127 -8.35 0.04 -11.94
C GLU A 127 -6.93 -0.51 -11.73
N THR A 128 -6.22 -0.03 -10.69
CA THR A 128 -4.89 -0.57 -10.39
C THR A 128 -4.95 -2.00 -9.88
N GLU A 129 -5.93 -2.35 -9.05
CA GLU A 129 -6.13 -3.72 -8.54
C GLU A 129 -6.40 -4.70 -9.69
N THR A 130 -7.32 -4.37 -10.59
CA THR A 130 -7.59 -5.19 -11.78
C THR A 130 -6.36 -5.31 -12.69
N SER A 131 -5.58 -4.24 -12.86
CA SER A 131 -4.32 -4.31 -13.61
C SER A 131 -3.29 -5.24 -12.95
N TRP A 132 -3.21 -5.27 -11.62
CA TRP A 132 -2.33 -6.19 -10.89
C TRP A 132 -2.76 -7.63 -11.02
N GLU A 133 -4.06 -7.92 -11.00
CA GLU A 133 -4.61 -9.26 -11.23
C GLU A 133 -4.24 -9.77 -12.62
N VAL A 134 -4.42 -8.94 -13.66
CA VAL A 134 -4.02 -9.30 -15.04
C VAL A 134 -2.51 -9.56 -15.14
N MET A 135 -1.68 -8.73 -14.49
CA MET A 135 -0.22 -8.96 -14.46
C MET A 135 0.14 -10.25 -13.74
N ARG A 136 -0.53 -10.56 -12.63
CA ARG A 136 -0.34 -11.79 -11.87
C ARG A 136 -0.73 -13.02 -12.69
N GLU A 137 -1.85 -12.99 -13.39
CA GLU A 137 -2.25 -14.08 -14.28
C GLU A 137 -1.25 -14.31 -15.40
N ARG A 138 -0.74 -13.23 -16.02
CA ARG A 138 0.32 -13.31 -17.04
C ARG A 138 1.60 -13.92 -16.48
N ALA A 139 1.99 -13.56 -15.25
CA ALA A 139 3.15 -14.14 -14.58
C ALA A 139 2.96 -15.65 -14.34
N LEU A 140 1.80 -16.07 -13.82
CA LEU A 140 1.48 -17.49 -13.61
C LEU A 140 1.47 -18.28 -14.93
N GLN A 141 0.96 -17.70 -16.01
CA GLN A 141 1.03 -18.33 -17.34
C GLN A 141 2.47 -18.45 -17.84
N ALA A 142 3.31 -17.45 -17.60
CA ALA A 142 4.73 -17.50 -17.95
C ALA A 142 5.47 -18.58 -17.15
N GLU A 143 5.22 -18.69 -15.85
CA GLU A 143 5.78 -19.74 -14.99
C GLU A 143 5.40 -21.15 -15.49
N ARG A 144 4.13 -21.37 -15.86
CA ARG A 144 3.70 -22.65 -16.43
C ARG A 144 4.42 -22.97 -17.74
N ARG A 145 4.58 -21.98 -18.62
CA ARG A 145 5.33 -22.15 -19.87
C ARG A 145 6.81 -22.49 -19.62
N LEU A 146 7.42 -21.86 -18.63
CA LEU A 146 8.79 -22.18 -18.21
C LEU A 146 8.87 -23.62 -17.69
N GLY A 147 7.94 -24.04 -16.82
CA GLY A 147 7.90 -25.42 -16.33
C GLY A 147 7.76 -26.47 -17.45
N HIS A 148 6.93 -26.21 -18.46
CA HIS A 148 6.84 -27.08 -19.63
C HIS A 148 8.11 -27.09 -20.49
N ALA A 149 8.78 -25.94 -20.63
CA ALA A 149 10.05 -25.86 -21.33
C ALA A 149 11.17 -26.61 -20.59
N GLU A 150 11.21 -26.50 -19.26
CA GLU A 150 12.15 -27.23 -18.39
C GLU A 150 11.94 -28.74 -18.49
N GLN A 151 10.69 -29.22 -18.40
CA GLN A 151 10.35 -30.63 -18.60
C GLN A 151 10.82 -31.14 -19.97
N ARG A 152 10.57 -30.36 -21.03
CA ARG A 152 11.00 -30.73 -22.39
C ARG A 152 12.54 -30.76 -22.51
N ILE A 153 13.25 -29.83 -21.88
CA ILE A 153 14.72 -29.85 -21.83
C ILE A 153 15.21 -31.10 -21.10
N GLU A 154 14.59 -31.46 -19.99
CA GLU A 154 14.93 -32.66 -19.23
C GLU A 154 14.69 -33.92 -20.07
N GLU A 155 13.54 -34.06 -20.73
CA GLU A 155 13.24 -35.16 -21.65
C GLU A 155 14.27 -35.28 -22.78
N LEU A 156 14.60 -34.16 -23.44
CA LEU A 156 15.62 -34.12 -24.50
C LEU A 156 17.00 -34.49 -23.95
N SER A 157 17.33 -34.07 -22.73
CA SER A 157 18.60 -34.41 -22.09
C SER A 157 18.71 -35.92 -21.81
N GLN A 158 17.61 -36.55 -21.36
CA GLN A 158 17.54 -37.99 -21.11
C GLN A 158 17.61 -38.77 -22.43
N GLN A 159 16.94 -38.31 -23.48
CA GLN A 159 17.02 -38.91 -24.82
C GLN A 159 18.45 -38.86 -25.36
N LEU A 160 19.12 -37.71 -25.23
CA LEU A 160 20.51 -37.54 -25.66
C LEU A 160 21.44 -38.47 -24.87
N ALA A 161 21.26 -38.59 -23.55
CA ALA A 161 22.04 -39.51 -22.72
C ALA A 161 21.85 -40.99 -23.13
N ARG A 162 20.64 -41.40 -23.50
CA ARG A 162 20.37 -42.76 -24.02
C ARG A 162 20.99 -42.98 -25.39
N ALA A 163 20.93 -41.99 -26.27
CA ALA A 163 21.51 -42.05 -27.62
C ALA A 163 23.05 -42.13 -27.58
N THR A 164 23.71 -41.38 -26.69
CA THR A 164 25.17 -41.42 -26.55
C THR A 164 25.67 -42.76 -25.99
N GLN A 165 24.92 -43.39 -25.09
CA GLN A 165 25.22 -44.74 -24.57
C GLN A 165 25.10 -45.84 -25.63
N THR A 166 24.22 -45.67 -26.63
CA THR A 166 23.91 -46.71 -27.62
C THR A 166 24.73 -46.60 -28.92
N ASN A 167 24.97 -45.39 -29.43
CA ASN A 167 25.46 -45.18 -30.81
C ASN A 167 26.86 -44.52 -30.93
N GLY A 168 27.56 -44.26 -29.83
CA GLY A 168 28.79 -43.47 -29.84
C GLY A 168 28.52 -41.96 -30.00
N SER A 169 29.32 -41.14 -29.32
CA SER A 169 29.02 -39.72 -29.01
C SER A 169 28.74 -38.80 -30.20
N SER A 170 29.27 -39.09 -31.39
CA SER A 170 29.18 -38.21 -32.56
C SER A 170 27.79 -38.24 -33.23
N HIS A 171 27.14 -39.41 -33.31
CA HIS A 171 25.86 -39.54 -34.03
C HIS A 171 24.65 -39.00 -33.24
N ALA A 172 24.73 -39.01 -31.91
CA ALA A 172 23.65 -38.52 -31.04
C ALA A 172 23.44 -37.00 -31.15
N LEU A 173 24.53 -36.23 -31.29
CA LEU A 173 24.45 -34.76 -31.43
C LEU A 173 23.88 -34.35 -32.78
N ASP A 174 24.25 -35.06 -33.86
CA ASP A 174 23.71 -34.83 -35.21
C ASP A 174 22.21 -35.13 -35.31
N GLN A 175 21.74 -36.16 -34.59
CA GLN A 175 20.32 -36.52 -34.59
C GLN A 175 19.48 -35.48 -33.83
N VAL A 176 19.94 -35.04 -32.65
CA VAL A 176 19.26 -34.00 -31.86
C VAL A 176 19.27 -32.64 -32.58
N ALA A 177 20.36 -32.30 -33.28
CA ALA A 177 20.45 -31.10 -34.10
C ALA A 177 19.46 -31.11 -35.28
N ARG A 178 19.19 -32.28 -35.87
CA ARG A 178 18.16 -32.44 -36.92
C ARG A 178 16.75 -32.33 -36.36
N GLU A 179 16.48 -32.91 -35.20
CA GLU A 179 15.15 -32.92 -34.55
C GLU A 179 14.73 -31.56 -34.00
N LEU A 180 15.69 -30.79 -33.44
CA LEU A 180 15.43 -29.41 -33.02
C LEU A 180 15.12 -28.51 -34.23
N GLY A 181 15.61 -28.87 -35.41
CA GLY A 181 15.48 -28.09 -36.63
C GLY A 181 16.49 -26.93 -36.69
N ALA A 182 17.03 -26.65 -37.88
CA ALA A 182 18.08 -25.65 -38.07
C ALA A 182 17.72 -24.24 -37.59
N GLU A 183 16.43 -23.93 -37.46
CA GLU A 183 15.94 -22.62 -37.06
C GLU A 183 15.98 -22.39 -35.53
N THR A 184 15.70 -23.42 -34.72
CA THR A 184 15.79 -23.31 -33.25
C THR A 184 17.24 -23.22 -32.81
N VAL A 185 18.15 -23.99 -33.44
CA VAL A 185 19.59 -23.90 -33.21
C VAL A 185 20.12 -22.51 -33.56
N ARG A 186 19.67 -21.91 -34.67
CA ARG A 186 20.01 -20.52 -35.03
C ARG A 186 19.45 -19.50 -34.04
N ARG A 187 18.27 -19.74 -33.43
CA ARG A 187 17.72 -18.85 -32.39
C ARG A 187 18.48 -19.00 -31.07
N ALA A 188 18.80 -20.23 -30.66
CA ALA A 188 19.59 -20.51 -29.47
C ALA A 188 21.01 -19.92 -29.58
N LYS A 189 21.71 -20.09 -30.71
CA LYS A 189 23.01 -19.46 -30.97
C LYS A 189 22.93 -17.94 -30.88
N ARG A 190 21.87 -17.31 -31.42
CA ARG A 190 21.67 -15.85 -31.31
C ARG A 190 21.38 -15.38 -29.89
N GLN A 191 20.62 -16.15 -29.12
CA GLN A 191 20.35 -15.83 -27.71
C GLN A 191 21.61 -16.01 -26.84
N LEU A 192 22.37 -17.08 -27.06
CA LEU A 192 23.65 -17.31 -26.39
C LEU A 192 24.67 -16.21 -26.72
N ALA A 193 24.78 -15.82 -27.99
CA ALA A 193 25.64 -14.72 -28.42
C ALA A 193 25.24 -13.39 -27.76
N ARG A 194 23.94 -13.12 -27.61
CA ARG A 194 23.44 -11.93 -26.90
C ARG A 194 23.71 -11.97 -25.39
N ALA A 195 23.64 -13.14 -24.77
CA ALA A 195 23.91 -13.31 -23.34
C ALA A 195 25.42 -13.22 -23.01
N LEU A 196 26.28 -13.75 -23.89
CA LEU A 196 27.73 -13.74 -23.73
C LEU A 196 28.37 -12.41 -24.11
N HIS A 197 27.75 -11.67 -25.04
CA HIS A 197 28.28 -10.39 -25.52
C HIS A 197 27.19 -9.31 -25.58
N PRO A 198 26.67 -8.86 -24.42
CA PRO A 198 25.63 -7.82 -24.37
C PRO A 198 26.08 -6.51 -25.04
N ASP A 199 27.37 -6.19 -24.96
CA ASP A 199 27.96 -4.96 -25.52
C ASP A 199 27.99 -4.95 -27.06
N LEU A 200 28.07 -6.11 -27.72
CA LEU A 200 28.03 -6.22 -29.18
C LEU A 200 26.63 -6.00 -29.78
N PHE A 201 25.58 -6.04 -28.95
CA PHE A 201 24.19 -5.88 -29.38
C PHE A 201 23.50 -4.64 -28.78
N ALA A 202 24.24 -3.85 -27.98
CA ALA A 202 23.78 -2.58 -27.45
C ALA A 202 23.88 -1.49 -28.53
N LYS A 203 22.82 -1.36 -29.33
CA LYS A 203 22.46 -0.18 -30.17
C LYS A 203 23.45 0.33 -31.24
N ASP A 204 24.65 -0.21 -31.39
CA ASP A 204 25.55 0.19 -32.47
C ASP A 204 25.27 -0.61 -33.75
N ALA A 205 24.80 0.10 -34.79
CA ALA A 205 24.51 -0.49 -36.11
C ALA A 205 25.75 -1.16 -36.74
N ALA A 206 26.95 -0.67 -36.42
CA ALA A 206 28.23 -1.25 -36.84
C ALA A 206 28.51 -2.60 -36.15
N ALA A 207 28.19 -2.73 -34.86
CA ALA A 207 28.35 -3.98 -34.12
C ALA A 207 27.36 -5.06 -34.59
N ALA A 208 26.13 -4.65 -34.94
CA ALA A 208 25.17 -5.54 -35.58
C ALA A 208 25.64 -6.03 -36.96
N ALA A 209 26.27 -5.18 -37.78
CA ALA A 209 26.82 -5.58 -39.08
C ALA A 209 27.98 -6.58 -38.93
N LEU A 210 28.91 -6.32 -38.00
CA LEU A 210 30.02 -7.24 -37.69
C LEU A 210 29.54 -8.58 -37.14
N ALA A 211 28.56 -8.57 -36.22
CA ALA A 211 27.95 -9.81 -35.73
C ALA A 211 27.27 -10.61 -36.85
N THR A 212 26.70 -9.92 -37.84
CA THR A 212 26.07 -10.56 -39.01
C THR A 212 27.10 -11.20 -39.93
N GLU A 213 28.24 -10.54 -40.19
CA GLU A 213 29.35 -11.08 -40.99
C GLU A 213 30.04 -12.27 -40.31
N ILE A 214 30.27 -12.21 -39.00
CA ILE A 214 30.84 -13.33 -38.23
C ILE A 214 29.89 -14.53 -38.23
N LEU A 215 28.57 -14.30 -38.09
CA LEU A 215 27.57 -15.36 -38.17
C LEU A 215 27.44 -15.97 -39.58
N LYS A 216 27.72 -15.20 -40.64
CA LYS A 216 27.79 -15.73 -42.01
C LYS A 216 29.03 -16.62 -42.18
N ALA A 217 30.20 -16.14 -41.74
CA ALA A 217 31.46 -16.90 -41.83
C ALA A 217 31.38 -18.23 -41.07
N LEU A 218 30.78 -18.24 -39.88
CA LEU A 218 30.58 -19.45 -39.08
C LEU A 218 29.56 -20.45 -39.66
N ASN A 219 28.68 -20.02 -40.56
CA ASN A 219 27.74 -20.91 -41.26
C ASN A 219 28.26 -21.40 -42.62
N ALA A 220 29.35 -20.82 -43.11
CA ALA A 220 30.01 -21.22 -44.36
C ALA A 220 31.10 -22.28 -44.14
N LEU A 221 31.52 -22.47 -42.89
CA LEU A 221 32.31 -23.62 -42.41
C LEU A 221 31.38 -24.80 -42.10
#